data_AF-A0A521MRP0-F1
#
_entry.id   AF-A0A521MRP0-F1
#
_cell.length_a   1.000
_cell.length_b   1.000
_cell.length_c   1.000
_cell.angle_alpha   90.00
_cell.angle_beta   90.00
_cell.angle_gamma   90.00
#
_symmetry.space_group_name_H-M   'P 1'
#
loop_
_entity.id
_entity.type
_entity.pdbx_description
1 polymer ?
#
loop_
_entity_poly.entity_id
_entity_poly.type
_entity_poly.pdbx_seq_one_letter_code
_entity_poly.pdbx_strand_id
1 'polypeptide(L)'
;MKKIIMPFALAMMAIITITSCRKTTEDAVPVPGSVDQTTYLQLSANGVQLGQGQLYALVSVNNDQGQEVVSNKKVTLDYVQGVYKTDRITLARGSYVLSKFIVTTASDTAVYAAPKPNSAKAALVSKPVSIPVSITETGVTAAAVQVLKVDATDSPASFGYTVDDFGKIAFRELLVKLTITVGEVVYDSLPGKLVVDAGSTGGQHWIREIELQEGITQIRVPENYETFSFQVAKWNTTAQKTLSKTELGNTTQLHLTAVRQPKLLVEETTFIENAAGLVPDTRTEYLYNANNRLSAIKFYQKQIQSSNLPLTNQYQFLYNGTRLDTIKRFNPDNNTLTGFSGFTYAAGKIATVSNVSYDQSTNVLFDYSQFNTHQVISANYLFYNGNSMTYTMQFRNGNLVSDKAISSTGSGESSVYNYDSYINPKHQLGYPDIFLSNSSKNNRLLEQKIYSGGFPSVIPYKTEFIYNTDGYPAEEYVSYKGYTSQQHVYRIKKVYRYQ
;
A
#
# COMPACT_ATOMS: atom_id res chain seq x y z
N MET A 1 -27.70 45.89 -84.12
CA MET A 1 -27.66 47.32 -83.73
C MET A 1 -27.08 47.43 -82.32
N LYS A 2 -26.14 48.36 -82.14
CA LYS A 2 -25.40 48.66 -80.90
C LYS A 2 -26.30 49.24 -79.80
N LYS A 3 -25.92 48.95 -78.54
CA LYS A 3 -25.75 49.85 -77.36
C LYS A 3 -25.92 48.96 -76.12
N ILE A 4 -24.88 48.45 -75.46
CA ILE A 4 -23.97 49.12 -74.49
C ILE A 4 -24.74 50.06 -73.57
N ILE A 5 -24.87 49.68 -72.28
CA ILE A 5 -24.35 50.37 -71.09
C ILE A 5 -24.51 49.43 -69.87
N MET A 6 -23.39 49.16 -69.20
CA MET A 6 -23.20 48.67 -67.83
C MET A 6 -22.24 49.72 -67.21
N PRO A 7 -22.29 50.13 -65.91
CA PRO A 7 -21.84 49.27 -64.81
C PRO A 7 -22.34 49.58 -63.36
N PHE A 8 -21.82 48.77 -62.42
CA PHE A 8 -21.87 48.85 -60.95
C PHE A 8 -23.22 48.43 -60.30
N ALA A 9 -23.31 47.68 -59.20
CA ALA A 9 -22.38 47.16 -58.20
C ALA A 9 -23.12 45.99 -57.48
N LEU A 10 -22.48 44.84 -57.25
CA LEU A 10 -21.98 44.40 -55.93
C LEU A 10 -23.04 43.82 -54.96
N ALA A 11 -22.72 42.63 -54.44
CA ALA A 11 -23.25 41.97 -53.24
C ALA A 11 -24.57 41.18 -53.33
N MET A 12 -24.47 39.89 -53.71
CA MET A 12 -25.16 38.81 -52.96
C MET A 12 -24.60 37.43 -53.36
N MET A 13 -23.34 37.19 -53.00
CA MET A 13 -22.82 35.83 -52.88
C MET A 13 -23.09 35.42 -51.42
N ALA A 14 -24.20 34.71 -51.19
CA ALA A 14 -24.55 34.17 -49.89
C ALA A 14 -23.56 33.05 -49.54
N ILE A 15 -22.47 33.46 -48.91
CA ILE A 15 -21.52 32.61 -48.20
C ILE A 15 -22.31 31.92 -47.08
N ILE A 16 -22.51 30.61 -47.23
CA ILE A 16 -22.86 29.72 -46.14
C ILE A 16 -21.65 29.73 -45.19
N THR A 17 -21.63 30.65 -44.24
CA THR A 17 -20.71 30.58 -43.10
C THR A 17 -21.18 29.44 -42.22
N ILE A 18 -20.49 28.32 -42.38
CA ILE A 18 -20.51 27.20 -41.44
C ILE A 18 -19.91 27.73 -40.14
N THR A 19 -20.75 28.27 -39.25
CA THR A 19 -20.37 28.54 -37.86
C THR A 19 -20.22 27.22 -37.14
N SER A 20 -19.09 26.56 -37.39
CA SER A 20 -18.55 25.54 -36.51
C SER A 20 -18.09 26.25 -35.24
N CYS A 21 -18.96 26.29 -34.24
CA CYS A 21 -18.51 26.42 -32.86
C CYS A 21 -17.65 25.20 -32.55
N ARG A 22 -16.36 25.25 -32.90
CA ARG A 22 -15.36 24.42 -32.25
C ARG A 22 -15.39 24.83 -30.79
N LYS A 23 -16.02 24.00 -29.96
CA LYS A 23 -15.86 24.06 -28.51
C LYS A 23 -14.36 23.99 -28.28
N THR A 24 -13.79 25.10 -27.81
CA THR A 24 -12.38 25.18 -27.40
C THR A 24 -12.14 23.97 -26.52
N THR A 25 -11.32 23.03 -26.98
CA THR A 25 -10.85 21.93 -26.16
C THR A 25 -10.06 22.59 -25.04
N GLU A 26 -10.66 22.70 -23.86
CA GLU A 26 -9.90 22.98 -22.64
C GLU A 26 -8.74 22.00 -22.62
N ASP A 27 -7.52 22.54 -22.53
CA ASP A 27 -6.32 21.75 -22.41
C ASP A 27 -6.51 20.74 -21.27
N ALA A 28 -6.07 19.49 -21.51
CA ALA A 28 -6.11 18.47 -20.49
C ALA A 28 -5.45 19.02 -19.22
N VAL A 29 -6.21 19.04 -18.11
CA VAL A 29 -5.68 19.44 -16.81
C VAL A 29 -4.44 18.59 -16.57
N PRO A 30 -3.24 19.19 -16.40
CA PRO A 30 -2.02 18.42 -16.22
C PRO A 30 -2.21 17.48 -15.04
N VAL A 31 -1.92 16.20 -15.26
CA VAL A 31 -1.96 15.18 -14.20
C VAL A 31 -1.06 15.68 -13.07
N PRO A 32 -1.58 15.94 -11.85
CA PRO A 32 -0.72 16.26 -10.73
C PRO A 32 0.28 15.11 -10.57
N GLY A 33 1.58 15.43 -10.62
CA GLY A 33 2.63 14.44 -10.42
C GLY A 33 2.38 13.66 -9.13
N SER A 34 2.68 12.35 -9.14
CA SER A 34 2.68 11.57 -7.89
C SER A 34 3.60 12.28 -6.90
N VAL A 35 3.08 12.65 -5.75
CA VAL A 35 3.84 13.38 -4.73
C VAL A 35 4.62 12.36 -3.91
N ASP A 36 5.53 11.62 -4.56
CA ASP A 36 6.52 10.84 -3.83
C ASP A 36 7.47 11.83 -3.14
N GLN A 37 7.16 12.13 -1.88
CA GLN A 37 7.97 13.02 -1.05
C GLN A 37 9.17 12.32 -0.42
N THR A 38 9.36 11.03 -0.70
CA THR A 38 10.41 10.26 -0.07
C THR A 38 11.76 10.54 -0.72
N THR A 39 12.80 10.29 0.05
CA THR A 39 14.18 10.52 -0.32
C THR A 39 14.95 9.21 -0.25
N TYR A 40 15.72 8.94 -1.29
CA TYR A 40 16.41 7.67 -1.48
C TYR A 40 17.89 7.87 -1.77
N LEU A 41 18.71 6.95 -1.27
CA LEU A 41 20.09 6.73 -1.70
C LEU A 41 20.15 5.50 -2.60
N GLN A 42 20.84 5.61 -3.74
CA GLN A 42 21.18 4.48 -4.60
C GLN A 42 22.69 4.44 -4.82
N LEU A 43 23.31 3.29 -4.57
CA LEU A 43 24.75 3.11 -4.67
C LEU A 43 25.10 2.35 -5.94
N SER A 44 26.12 2.79 -6.66
CA SER A 44 26.69 2.08 -7.83
C SER A 44 28.00 1.41 -7.45
N ALA A 45 28.14 0.12 -7.72
CA ALA A 45 29.33 -0.68 -7.41
C ALA A 45 30.29 -0.73 -8.60
N ASN A 46 31.26 0.19 -8.62
CA ASN A 46 32.29 0.27 -9.66
C ASN A 46 33.41 -0.75 -9.38
N GLY A 47 33.68 -1.62 -10.35
CA GLY A 47 34.71 -2.67 -10.23
C GLY A 47 34.14 -4.10 -10.16
N VAL A 48 32.81 -4.24 -10.06
CA VAL A 48 32.14 -5.55 -10.16
C VAL A 48 32.10 -6.00 -11.61
N GLN A 49 32.56 -7.23 -11.87
CA GLN A 49 32.49 -7.85 -13.21
C GLN A 49 31.15 -8.55 -13.45
N LEU A 50 30.69 -8.55 -14.70
CA LEU A 50 29.49 -9.26 -15.16
C LEU A 50 29.60 -10.78 -14.97
N GLY A 51 28.49 -11.44 -14.63
CA GLY A 51 28.36 -12.92 -14.70
C GLY A 51 28.33 -13.68 -13.37
N GLN A 52 28.10 -13.02 -12.24
CA GLN A 52 28.21 -13.60 -10.88
C GLN A 52 26.88 -14.04 -10.24
N GLY A 53 25.86 -14.40 -11.04
CA GLY A 53 24.52 -14.68 -10.50
C GLY A 53 23.88 -13.46 -9.83
N GLN A 54 22.87 -13.66 -8.98
CA GLN A 54 22.29 -12.57 -8.18
C GLN A 54 23.28 -12.14 -7.09
N LEU A 55 23.59 -10.84 -7.09
CA LEU A 55 24.43 -10.21 -6.08
C LEU A 55 23.61 -9.35 -5.13
N TYR A 56 24.20 -9.11 -3.97
CA TYR A 56 23.67 -8.24 -2.92
C TYR A 56 24.78 -7.31 -2.42
N ALA A 57 24.40 -6.21 -1.79
CA ALA A 57 25.33 -5.36 -1.06
C ALA A 57 24.94 -5.30 0.42
N LEU A 58 25.93 -5.40 1.30
CA LEU A 58 25.82 -5.06 2.73
C LEU A 58 26.28 -3.62 2.91
N VAL A 59 25.39 -2.77 3.39
CA VAL A 59 25.56 -1.31 3.46
C VAL A 59 25.41 -0.82 4.89
N SER A 60 26.36 0.00 5.36
CA SER A 60 26.19 0.82 6.57
C SER A 60 26.38 2.30 6.26
N VAL A 61 25.53 3.13 6.87
CA VAL A 61 25.52 4.58 6.70
C VAL A 61 25.45 5.25 8.08
N ASN A 62 26.33 6.21 8.32
CA ASN A 62 26.34 7.04 9.51
C ASN A 62 25.78 8.43 9.18
N ASN A 63 25.09 9.08 10.12
CA ASN A 63 24.74 10.48 10.02
C ASN A 63 25.94 11.40 10.33
N ASP A 64 25.74 12.70 10.24
CA ASP A 64 26.70 13.76 10.56
C ASP A 64 27.21 13.73 12.02
N GLN A 65 26.42 13.16 12.94
CA GLN A 65 26.80 12.92 14.33
C GLN A 65 27.62 11.63 14.52
N GLY A 66 27.90 10.89 13.44
CA GLY A 66 28.61 9.62 13.48
C GLY A 66 27.77 8.43 13.97
N GLN A 67 26.46 8.62 14.19
CA GLN A 67 25.54 7.56 14.58
C GLN A 67 25.16 6.71 13.35
N GLU A 68 25.20 5.40 13.48
CA GLU A 68 24.78 4.48 12.42
C GLU A 68 23.25 4.52 12.26
N VAL A 69 22.77 4.97 11.11
CA VAL A 69 21.34 5.08 10.78
C VAL A 69 20.86 3.97 9.85
N VAL A 70 21.81 3.31 9.17
CA VAL A 70 21.61 2.08 8.42
C VAL A 70 22.74 1.16 8.83
N SER A 71 22.43 -0.01 9.37
CA SER A 71 23.43 -0.95 9.89
C SER A 71 23.37 -2.28 9.13
N ASN A 72 24.46 -2.62 8.43
CA ASN A 72 24.60 -3.90 7.72
C ASN A 72 23.38 -4.29 6.88
N LYS A 73 22.72 -3.31 6.27
CA LYS A 73 21.49 -3.55 5.51
C LYS A 73 21.83 -4.31 4.24
N LYS A 74 21.20 -5.47 4.06
CA LYS A 74 21.33 -6.27 2.84
C LYS A 74 20.35 -5.75 1.79
N VAL A 75 20.88 -5.30 0.65
CA VAL A 75 20.10 -4.82 -0.50
C VAL A 75 20.46 -5.61 -1.75
N THR A 76 19.53 -5.77 -2.68
CA THR A 76 19.84 -6.39 -3.98
C THR A 76 20.80 -5.50 -4.77
N LEU A 77 21.56 -6.11 -5.69
CA LEU A 77 22.47 -5.41 -6.57
C LEU A 77 22.22 -5.86 -8.02
N ASP A 78 21.60 -4.97 -8.80
CA ASP A 78 21.13 -5.28 -10.15
C ASP A 78 21.98 -4.58 -11.21
N TYR A 79 22.19 -5.28 -12.33
CA TYR A 79 22.96 -4.73 -13.45
C TYR A 79 22.07 -3.86 -14.34
N VAL A 80 22.25 -2.53 -14.22
CA VAL A 80 21.42 -1.54 -14.92
C VAL A 80 22.30 -0.53 -15.63
N GLN A 81 22.12 -0.38 -16.94
CA GLN A 81 22.84 0.59 -17.77
C GLN A 81 24.38 0.47 -17.66
N GLY A 82 24.89 -0.76 -17.65
CA GLY A 82 26.35 -0.99 -17.67
C GLY A 82 27.01 -1.07 -16.30
N VAL A 83 26.28 -0.81 -15.21
CA VAL A 83 26.81 -0.79 -13.83
C VAL A 83 25.87 -1.51 -12.86
N TYR A 84 26.43 -2.13 -11.84
CA TYR A 84 25.67 -2.70 -10.75
C TYR A 84 25.18 -1.61 -9.80
N LYS A 85 23.86 -1.54 -9.55
CA LYS A 85 23.22 -0.55 -8.68
C LYS A 85 22.45 -1.25 -7.57
N THR A 86 22.46 -0.67 -6.37
CA THR A 86 21.64 -1.19 -5.28
C THR A 86 20.17 -0.87 -5.51
N ASP A 87 19.30 -1.62 -4.83
CA ASP A 87 17.97 -1.11 -4.50
C ASP A 87 18.05 0.25 -3.78
N ARG A 88 16.94 0.99 -3.83
CA ARG A 88 16.82 2.30 -3.18
C ARG A 88 16.80 2.13 -1.65
N ILE A 89 17.66 2.88 -0.97
CA ILE A 89 17.73 2.94 0.50
C ILE A 89 17.06 4.23 0.96
N THR A 90 15.91 4.13 1.63
CA THR A 90 15.23 5.30 2.18
C THR A 90 16.06 5.93 3.29
N LEU A 91 16.34 7.23 3.16
CA LEU A 91 17.06 8.04 4.14
C LEU A 91 16.40 9.42 4.18
N ALA A 92 16.29 10.03 5.35
CA ALA A 92 15.78 11.39 5.46
C ALA A 92 16.73 12.40 4.77
N ARG A 93 16.27 13.65 4.62
CA ARG A 93 17.16 14.73 4.19
C ARG A 93 18.23 14.96 5.26
N GLY A 94 19.47 15.14 4.82
CA GLY A 94 20.60 15.29 5.73
C GLY A 94 21.94 14.97 5.08
N SER A 95 22.98 15.07 5.89
CA SER A 95 24.35 14.69 5.50
C SER A 95 24.74 13.37 6.18
N TYR A 96 25.37 12.50 5.41
CA TYR A 96 25.67 11.13 5.76
C TYR A 96 27.07 10.72 5.29
N VAL A 97 27.59 9.65 5.86
CA VAL A 97 28.83 9.00 5.43
C VAL A 97 28.58 7.51 5.26
N LEU A 98 28.83 6.99 4.05
CA LEU A 98 28.86 5.56 3.79
C LEU A 98 30.09 4.93 4.48
N SER A 99 29.85 4.06 5.46
CA SER A 99 30.90 3.48 6.32
C SER A 99 31.21 2.01 6.00
N LYS A 100 30.31 1.31 5.32
CA LYS A 100 30.49 -0.08 4.87
C LYS A 100 29.84 -0.31 3.51
N PHE A 101 30.55 -1.03 2.63
CA PHE A 101 30.02 -1.52 1.37
C PHE A 101 30.72 -2.82 0.97
N ILE A 102 30.02 -3.95 1.10
CA ILE A 102 30.52 -5.27 0.76
C ILE A 102 29.54 -5.91 -0.22
N VAL A 103 30.01 -6.40 -1.36
CA VAL A 103 29.20 -7.14 -2.31
C VAL A 103 29.28 -8.63 -1.98
N THR A 104 28.12 -9.24 -1.80
CA THR A 104 27.99 -10.65 -1.42
C THR A 104 27.16 -11.44 -2.43
N THR A 105 27.35 -12.75 -2.42
CA THR A 105 26.45 -13.70 -3.08
C THR A 105 25.16 -13.89 -2.27
N ALA A 106 24.21 -14.67 -2.80
CA ALA A 106 23.05 -15.13 -2.03
C ALA A 106 23.43 -15.85 -0.72
N SER A 107 24.60 -16.51 -0.69
CA SER A 107 25.16 -17.19 0.47
C SER A 107 25.93 -16.27 1.43
N ASP A 108 25.71 -14.95 1.37
CA ASP A 108 26.36 -13.95 2.24
C ASP A 108 27.90 -14.01 2.25
N THR A 109 28.48 -14.59 1.22
CA THR A 109 29.94 -14.67 1.06
C THR A 109 30.41 -13.46 0.29
N ALA A 110 31.38 -12.72 0.84
CA ALA A 110 31.95 -11.55 0.18
C ALA A 110 32.70 -11.94 -1.09
N VAL A 111 32.35 -11.29 -2.19
CA VAL A 111 32.98 -11.46 -3.51
C VAL A 111 33.65 -10.17 -3.99
N TYR A 112 33.15 -9.01 -3.54
CA TYR A 112 33.83 -7.73 -3.67
C TYR A 112 33.67 -6.92 -2.38
N ALA A 113 34.61 -6.03 -2.09
CA ALA A 113 34.49 -5.12 -0.96
C ALA A 113 35.15 -3.78 -1.25
N ALA A 114 34.56 -2.70 -0.75
CA ALA A 114 35.19 -1.39 -0.73
C ALA A 114 36.12 -1.33 0.50
N PRO A 115 37.45 -1.20 0.33
CA PRO A 115 38.36 -1.19 1.48
C PRO A 115 38.13 0.05 2.34
N LYS A 116 38.12 -0.11 3.68
CA LYS A 116 38.05 1.01 4.63
C LYS A 116 39.32 1.87 4.55
N PRO A 117 39.23 3.19 4.85
CA PRO A 117 40.40 4.02 5.07
C PRO A 117 41.40 3.33 6.02
N ASN A 118 42.69 3.49 5.74
CA ASN A 118 43.79 2.91 6.52
C ASN A 118 43.89 1.38 6.51
N SER A 119 43.07 0.66 5.73
CA SER A 119 43.28 -0.76 5.49
C SER A 119 44.39 -1.00 4.45
N ALA A 120 44.99 -2.20 4.45
CA ALA A 120 46.08 -2.54 3.53
C ALA A 120 45.69 -2.35 2.05
N LYS A 121 44.44 -2.68 1.69
CA LYS A 121 43.94 -2.53 0.31
C LYS A 121 43.35 -1.15 -0.01
N ALA A 122 43.32 -0.21 0.95
CA ALA A 122 42.81 1.14 0.72
C ALA A 122 43.56 1.87 -0.40
N ALA A 123 44.87 1.64 -0.54
CA ALA A 123 45.72 2.25 -1.56
C ALA A 123 45.42 1.79 -2.99
N LEU A 124 44.66 0.70 -3.16
CA LEU A 124 44.32 0.12 -4.47
C LEU A 124 43.06 0.74 -5.08
N VAL A 125 42.39 1.65 -4.36
CA VAL A 125 41.24 2.42 -4.85
C VAL A 125 41.52 3.90 -4.68
N SER A 126 40.98 4.73 -5.59
CA SER A 126 41.10 6.19 -5.48
C SER A 126 40.22 6.77 -4.36
N LYS A 127 39.15 6.06 -3.98
CA LYS A 127 38.21 6.47 -2.94
C LYS A 127 37.85 5.27 -2.04
N PRO A 128 38.57 5.05 -0.94
CA PRO A 128 38.20 4.08 0.10
C PRO A 128 36.81 4.38 0.69
N VAL A 129 36.18 3.40 1.37
CA VAL A 129 34.82 3.57 1.90
C VAL A 129 34.77 4.52 3.09
N SER A 130 34.46 5.77 2.79
CA SER A 130 34.07 6.85 3.72
C SER A 130 33.47 7.96 2.87
N ILE A 131 32.44 7.60 2.10
CA ILE A 131 31.93 8.44 1.02
C ILE A 131 30.86 9.37 1.61
N PRO A 132 31.06 10.70 1.59
CA PRO A 132 30.04 11.64 2.03
C PRO A 132 28.86 11.62 1.03
N VAL A 133 27.65 11.64 1.56
CA VAL A 133 26.40 11.66 0.82
C VAL A 133 25.52 12.75 1.41
N SER A 134 24.95 13.60 0.57
CA SER A 134 24.04 14.67 1.02
C SER A 134 22.72 14.54 0.28
N ILE A 135 21.63 14.42 1.04
CA ILE A 135 20.27 14.23 0.53
C ILE A 135 19.50 15.53 0.77
N THR A 136 19.31 16.30 -0.30
CA THR A 136 18.75 17.66 -0.24
C THR A 136 17.31 17.74 -0.75
N GLU A 137 16.94 16.91 -1.73
CA GLU A 137 15.66 16.97 -2.43
C GLU A 137 14.99 15.59 -2.49
N THR A 138 13.67 15.59 -2.72
CA THR A 138 12.87 14.36 -2.91
C THR A 138 13.34 13.60 -4.15
N GLY A 139 13.32 12.26 -4.10
CA GLY A 139 13.79 11.40 -5.17
C GLY A 139 15.11 10.68 -4.87
N VAL A 140 15.85 10.32 -5.92
CA VAL A 140 17.03 9.45 -5.82
C VAL A 140 18.32 10.25 -5.85
N THR A 141 19.09 10.18 -4.77
CA THR A 141 20.48 10.62 -4.70
C THR A 141 21.39 9.44 -5.05
N ALA A 142 22.19 9.58 -6.09
CA ALA A 142 23.13 8.53 -6.52
C ALA A 142 24.54 8.77 -5.95
N ALA A 143 25.20 7.71 -5.49
CA ALA A 143 26.62 7.74 -5.14
C ALA A 143 27.35 6.51 -5.71
N ALA A 144 28.64 6.65 -6.02
CA ALA A 144 29.45 5.59 -6.61
C ALA A 144 30.50 5.10 -5.62
N VAL A 145 30.64 3.78 -5.52
CA VAL A 145 31.56 3.10 -4.61
C VAL A 145 32.55 2.28 -5.42
N GLN A 146 33.85 2.42 -5.14
CA GLN A 146 34.89 1.59 -5.75
C GLN A 146 35.09 0.34 -4.91
N VAL A 147 34.94 -0.82 -5.56
CA VAL A 147 35.13 -2.12 -4.92
C VAL A 147 36.28 -2.88 -5.58
N LEU A 148 36.96 -3.70 -4.78
CA LEU A 148 37.95 -4.64 -5.27
C LEU A 148 37.39 -6.06 -5.12
N LYS A 149 37.81 -6.95 -6.01
CA LYS A 149 37.51 -8.38 -5.88
C LYS A 149 38.12 -8.92 -4.60
N VAL A 150 37.37 -9.78 -3.90
CA VAL A 150 37.84 -10.53 -2.74
C VAL A 150 38.32 -11.89 -3.24
N ASP A 151 39.61 -12.15 -3.10
CA ASP A 151 40.21 -13.44 -3.45
C ASP A 151 40.13 -14.43 -2.28
N ALA A 152 40.24 -15.73 -2.57
CA ALA A 152 40.12 -16.77 -1.55
C ALA A 152 41.15 -16.62 -0.42
N THR A 153 42.36 -16.16 -0.74
CA THR A 153 43.48 -15.93 0.17
C THR A 153 43.40 -14.61 0.94
N ASP A 154 42.48 -13.71 0.58
CA ASP A 154 42.35 -12.43 1.25
C ASP A 154 41.86 -12.61 2.68
N SER A 155 42.55 -11.95 3.62
CA SER A 155 42.04 -11.75 4.96
C SER A 155 41.03 -10.59 4.96
N PRO A 156 39.86 -10.72 5.62
CA PRO A 156 38.91 -9.61 5.74
C PRO A 156 39.53 -8.35 6.35
N ALA A 157 40.48 -8.52 7.28
CA ALA A 157 41.24 -7.44 7.88
C ALA A 157 42.03 -6.60 6.87
N SER A 158 42.47 -7.18 5.74
CA SER A 158 43.16 -6.43 4.67
C SER A 158 42.27 -5.36 4.01
N PHE A 159 40.94 -5.49 4.13
CA PHE A 159 39.94 -4.52 3.72
C PHE A 159 39.39 -3.68 4.88
N GLY A 160 39.79 -3.96 6.13
CA GLY A 160 39.26 -3.32 7.34
C GLY A 160 37.94 -3.91 7.86
N TYR A 161 37.64 -5.17 7.52
CA TYR A 161 36.42 -5.87 7.93
C TYR A 161 36.70 -7.10 8.81
N THR A 162 35.66 -7.62 9.46
CA THR A 162 35.76 -8.83 10.29
C THR A 162 35.54 -10.11 9.45
N VAL A 163 35.79 -11.27 10.05
CA VAL A 163 35.48 -12.56 9.41
C VAL A 163 33.98 -12.76 9.19
N ASP A 164 33.16 -12.25 10.10
CA ASP A 164 31.70 -12.32 10.03
C ASP A 164 31.15 -11.44 8.90
N ASP A 165 31.75 -10.27 8.69
CA ASP A 165 31.41 -9.35 7.58
C ASP A 165 31.60 -10.03 6.21
N PHE A 166 32.57 -10.94 6.09
CA PHE A 166 32.89 -11.63 4.84
C PHE A 166 32.14 -12.97 4.66
N GLY A 167 31.34 -13.37 5.66
CA GLY A 167 30.59 -14.62 5.63
C GLY A 167 31.47 -15.87 5.62
N LYS A 168 32.69 -15.80 6.16
CA LYS A 168 33.61 -16.95 6.29
C LYS A 168 33.32 -17.80 7.53
N ILE A 169 32.04 -17.91 7.92
CA ILE A 169 31.54 -18.63 9.09
C ILE A 169 30.35 -19.53 8.71
N ALA A 170 30.02 -20.49 9.56
CA ALA A 170 28.83 -21.32 9.37
C ALA A 170 27.55 -20.52 9.61
N PHE A 171 26.56 -20.69 8.72
CA PHE A 171 25.25 -20.06 8.83
C PHE A 171 24.15 -21.10 8.78
N ARG A 172 23.09 -20.82 9.52
CA ARG A 172 21.81 -21.53 9.49
C ARG A 172 20.80 -20.77 8.66
N GLU A 173 19.98 -21.50 7.92
CA GLU A 173 18.83 -20.94 7.20
C GLU A 173 17.57 -21.01 8.06
N LEU A 174 16.75 -19.96 8.00
CA LEU A 174 15.46 -19.87 8.70
C LEU A 174 14.39 -19.32 7.75
N LEU A 175 13.16 -19.78 7.91
CA LEU A 175 11.99 -19.21 7.26
C LEU A 175 11.25 -18.29 8.24
N VAL A 176 11.20 -16.99 7.96
CA VAL A 176 10.58 -15.99 8.83
C VAL A 176 9.21 -15.61 8.30
N LYS A 177 8.19 -15.58 9.18
CA LYS A 177 6.85 -15.07 8.89
C LYS A 177 6.46 -14.02 9.93
N LEU A 178 6.06 -12.84 9.48
CA LEU A 178 5.55 -11.77 10.34
C LEU A 178 4.02 -11.77 10.37
N THR A 179 3.46 -11.78 11.57
CA THR A 179 2.02 -11.66 11.81
C THR A 179 1.73 -10.59 12.85
N ILE A 180 0.82 -9.66 12.54
CA ILE A 180 0.32 -8.69 13.52
C ILE A 180 -1.20 -8.82 13.62
N THR A 181 -1.70 -8.97 14.84
CA THR A 181 -3.13 -8.96 15.12
C THR A 181 -3.55 -7.58 15.60
N VAL A 182 -4.54 -6.98 14.94
CA VAL A 182 -5.12 -5.68 15.28
C VAL A 182 -6.59 -5.90 15.63
N GLY A 183 -6.91 -5.84 16.92
CA GLY A 183 -8.24 -6.24 17.40
C GLY A 183 -8.54 -7.71 17.07
N GLU A 184 -9.62 -7.96 16.34
CA GLU A 184 -10.02 -9.29 15.88
C GLU A 184 -9.41 -9.67 14.51
N VAL A 185 -8.67 -8.76 13.88
CA VAL A 185 -8.16 -8.93 12.51
C VAL A 185 -6.71 -9.36 12.53
N VAL A 186 -6.43 -10.52 11.95
CA VAL A 186 -5.06 -11.03 11.78
C VAL A 186 -4.50 -10.63 10.41
N TYR A 187 -3.33 -10.00 10.42
CA TYR A 187 -2.53 -9.69 9.24
C TYR A 187 -1.29 -10.60 9.21
N ASP A 188 -1.34 -11.68 8.42
CA ASP A 188 -0.37 -12.78 8.48
C ASP A 188 0.51 -12.91 7.23
N SER A 189 0.72 -11.83 6.47
CA SER A 189 1.64 -11.79 5.34
C SER A 189 2.23 -10.39 5.18
N LEU A 190 2.77 -9.86 6.28
CA LEU A 190 3.24 -8.48 6.32
C LEU A 190 4.71 -8.37 5.89
N PRO A 191 5.06 -7.38 5.04
CA PRO A 191 6.45 -7.01 4.82
C PRO A 191 6.94 -6.17 6.00
N GLY A 192 8.25 -6.07 6.18
CA GLY A 192 8.81 -5.23 7.24
C GLY A 192 10.33 -5.34 7.38
N LYS A 193 10.91 -4.43 8.17
CA LYS A 193 12.34 -4.42 8.45
C LYS A 193 12.64 -5.30 9.67
N LEU A 194 13.26 -6.45 9.44
CA LEU A 194 13.78 -7.33 10.48
C LEU A 194 15.17 -6.87 10.91
N VAL A 195 15.35 -6.65 12.20
CA VAL A 195 16.65 -6.52 12.85
C VAL A 195 16.96 -7.85 13.53
N VAL A 196 18.10 -8.45 13.15
CA VAL A 196 18.65 -9.62 13.83
C VAL A 196 19.87 -9.16 14.61
N ASP A 197 19.88 -9.42 15.91
CA ASP A 197 21.01 -9.18 16.80
C ASP A 197 21.44 -10.51 17.43
N ALA A 198 22.63 -11.00 17.07
CA ALA A 198 23.22 -12.21 17.60
C ALA A 198 24.37 -11.88 18.55
N GLY A 199 24.28 -12.34 19.80
CA GLY A 199 25.23 -12.03 20.88
C GLY A 199 26.11 -13.22 21.27
N SER A 200 27.38 -12.95 21.56
CA SER A 200 28.31 -13.92 22.15
C SER A 200 28.46 -13.69 23.66
N THR A 201 28.99 -14.68 24.39
CA THR A 201 29.31 -14.56 25.82
C THR A 201 30.36 -13.48 26.13
N GLY A 202 31.19 -13.13 25.14
CA GLY A 202 32.21 -12.08 25.24
C GLY A 202 31.68 -10.66 24.95
N GLY A 203 30.36 -10.49 24.77
CA GLY A 203 29.74 -9.20 24.46
C GLY A 203 29.96 -8.72 23.02
N GLN A 204 30.38 -9.61 22.11
CA GLN A 204 30.42 -9.30 20.68
C GLN A 204 29.03 -9.52 20.07
N HIS A 205 28.65 -8.61 19.17
CA HIS A 205 27.35 -8.65 18.50
C HIS A 205 27.51 -8.70 16.98
N TRP A 206 26.68 -9.51 16.35
CA TRP A 206 26.42 -9.46 14.91
C TRP A 206 25.02 -8.91 14.70
N ILE A 207 24.92 -7.74 14.08
CA ILE A 207 23.65 -7.09 13.81
C ILE A 207 23.44 -7.04 12.30
N ARG A 208 22.24 -7.41 11.85
CA ARG A 208 21.85 -7.36 10.43
C ARG A 208 20.43 -6.88 10.25
N GLU A 209 20.25 -5.98 9.29
CA GLU A 209 18.95 -5.52 8.83
C GLU A 209 18.54 -6.25 7.54
N ILE A 210 17.35 -6.84 7.54
CA ILE A 210 16.80 -7.65 6.45
C ILE A 210 15.40 -7.14 6.12
N GLU A 211 15.12 -6.90 4.83
CA GLU A 211 13.78 -6.58 4.35
C GLU A 211 12.97 -7.87 4.18
N LEU A 212 11.95 -8.04 5.03
CA LEU A 212 10.96 -9.11 4.90
C LEU A 212 9.99 -8.76 3.79
N GLN A 213 9.75 -9.73 2.91
CA GLN A 213 8.72 -9.69 1.90
C GLN A 213 7.37 -10.13 2.48
N GLU A 214 6.29 -9.86 1.76
CA GLU A 214 4.97 -10.44 2.09
C GLU A 214 5.05 -11.98 2.12
N GLY A 215 4.49 -12.57 3.17
CA GLY A 215 4.48 -14.03 3.35
C GLY A 215 5.69 -14.54 4.14
N ILE A 216 6.47 -15.44 3.52
CA ILE A 216 7.62 -16.11 4.16
C ILE A 216 8.90 -15.60 3.52
N THR A 217 9.85 -15.15 4.34
CA THR A 217 11.19 -14.73 3.90
C THR A 217 12.24 -15.70 4.43
N GLN A 218 13.07 -16.25 3.55
CA GLN A 218 14.24 -17.04 3.96
C GLN A 218 15.37 -16.10 4.38
N ILE A 219 15.93 -16.32 5.56
CA ILE A 219 17.07 -15.58 6.10
C ILE A 219 18.19 -16.53 6.49
N ARG A 220 19.37 -15.96 6.75
CA ARG A 220 20.52 -16.70 7.27
C ARG A 220 21.10 -16.00 8.49
N VAL A 221 21.45 -16.80 9.50
CA VAL A 221 22.04 -16.33 10.76
C VAL A 221 23.29 -17.13 11.12
N PRO A 222 24.31 -16.52 11.71
CA PRO A 222 25.56 -17.19 12.04
C PRO A 222 25.40 -18.18 13.20
N GLU A 223 26.01 -19.36 13.13
CA GLU A 223 25.83 -20.41 14.16
C GLU A 223 26.76 -20.29 15.38
N ASN A 224 27.77 -19.42 15.32
CA ASN A 224 28.79 -19.26 16.37
C ASN A 224 28.36 -18.36 17.54
N TYR A 225 27.16 -17.78 17.50
CA TYR A 225 26.61 -16.94 18.57
C TYR A 225 25.73 -17.74 19.54
N GLU A 226 25.58 -17.23 20.76
CA GLU A 226 24.89 -17.93 21.85
C GLU A 226 23.43 -17.50 21.99
N THR A 227 23.13 -16.24 21.67
CA THR A 227 21.78 -15.66 21.70
C THR A 227 21.43 -14.96 20.39
N PHE A 228 20.16 -14.97 20.02
CA PHE A 228 19.63 -14.37 18.79
C PHE A 228 18.33 -13.63 19.11
N SER A 229 18.31 -12.32 18.95
CA SER A 229 17.12 -11.48 19.03
C SER A 229 16.65 -11.12 17.63
N PHE A 230 15.40 -11.41 17.33
CA PHE A 230 14.73 -11.08 16.08
C PHE A 230 13.65 -10.06 16.36
N GLN A 231 13.73 -8.88 15.74
CA GLN A 231 12.82 -7.77 16.03
C GLN A 231 12.31 -7.13 14.74
N VAL A 232 11.00 -6.92 14.66
CA VAL A 232 10.37 -6.09 13.63
C VAL A 232 9.52 -5.03 14.31
N ALA A 233 9.82 -3.76 14.06
CA ALA A 233 8.96 -2.65 14.40
C ALA A 233 8.08 -2.28 13.20
N LYS A 234 6.76 -2.35 13.35
CA LYS A 234 5.79 -1.98 12.32
C LYS A 234 4.53 -1.49 12.99
N TRP A 235 3.90 -0.45 12.44
CA TRP A 235 2.64 0.10 12.96
C TRP A 235 2.71 0.42 14.46
N ASN A 236 3.76 1.12 14.89
CA ASN A 236 4.01 1.48 16.29
C ASN A 236 3.87 0.28 17.26
N THR A 237 4.15 -0.94 16.79
CA THR A 237 4.22 -2.16 17.59
C THR A 237 5.47 -2.94 17.21
N THR A 238 5.94 -3.75 18.15
CA THR A 238 7.17 -4.52 17.98
C THR A 238 6.85 -6.00 18.13
N ALA A 239 7.10 -6.76 17.06
CA ALA A 239 7.15 -8.22 17.14
C ALA A 239 8.60 -8.62 17.44
N GLN A 240 8.81 -9.31 18.56
CA GLN A 240 10.15 -9.74 18.98
C GLN A 240 10.15 -11.20 19.41
N LYS A 241 11.23 -11.91 19.09
CA LYS A 241 11.50 -13.24 19.61
C LYS A 241 13.00 -13.40 19.86
N THR A 242 13.35 -13.94 21.02
CA THR A 242 14.73 -14.28 21.36
C THR A 242 14.88 -15.79 21.42
N LEU A 243 15.96 -16.31 20.84
CA LEU A 243 16.32 -17.72 20.84
C LEU A 243 17.75 -17.88 21.37
N SER A 244 17.98 -18.91 22.16
CA SER A 244 19.33 -19.45 22.39
C SER A 244 19.82 -20.23 21.17
N LYS A 245 21.12 -20.48 21.11
CA LYS A 245 21.75 -21.34 20.09
C LYS A 245 21.10 -22.72 19.99
N THR A 246 20.77 -23.35 21.12
CA THR A 246 20.11 -24.67 21.15
C THR A 246 18.71 -24.61 20.56
N GLU A 247 17.92 -23.57 20.89
CA GLU A 247 16.56 -23.40 20.34
C GLU A 247 16.60 -23.07 18.84
N LEU A 248 17.59 -22.27 18.41
CA LEU A 248 17.85 -22.00 17.01
C LEU A 248 18.16 -23.29 16.23
N GLY A 249 18.93 -24.20 16.84
CA GLY A 249 19.27 -25.52 16.28
C GLY A 249 18.04 -26.36 15.90
N ASN A 250 16.94 -26.18 16.63
CA ASN A 250 15.68 -26.90 16.43
C ASN A 250 14.62 -26.09 15.64
N THR A 251 14.94 -24.85 15.26
CA THR A 251 13.99 -23.95 14.60
C THR A 251 14.27 -23.89 13.10
N THR A 252 13.30 -24.29 12.28
CA THR A 252 13.31 -24.09 10.82
C THR A 252 12.44 -22.92 10.40
N GLN A 253 11.37 -22.64 11.15
CA GLN A 253 10.45 -21.53 10.90
C GLN A 253 10.31 -20.63 12.14
N LEU A 254 10.57 -19.34 11.94
CA LEU A 254 10.44 -18.30 12.94
C LEU A 254 9.15 -17.50 12.70
N HIS A 255 8.18 -17.65 13.60
CA HIS A 255 6.99 -16.81 13.63
C HIS A 255 7.24 -15.61 14.54
N LEU A 256 7.23 -14.41 13.95
CA LEU A 256 7.24 -13.15 14.69
C LEU A 256 5.81 -12.64 14.80
N THR A 257 5.31 -12.56 16.03
CA THR A 257 3.93 -12.18 16.30
C THR A 257 3.88 -10.92 17.17
N ALA A 258 2.93 -10.05 16.89
CA ALA A 258 2.55 -8.94 17.76
C ALA A 258 1.03 -8.80 17.81
N VAL A 259 0.52 -8.23 18.90
CA VAL A 259 -0.92 -7.94 19.08
C VAL A 259 -1.05 -6.50 19.52
N ARG A 260 -2.01 -5.78 18.94
CA ARG A 260 -2.40 -4.43 19.38
C ARG A 260 -3.90 -4.22 19.28
N GLN A 261 -4.40 -3.25 20.04
CA GLN A 261 -5.78 -2.79 19.90
C GLN A 261 -5.99 -2.00 18.60
N PRO A 262 -7.18 -2.08 17.98
CA PRO A 262 -7.51 -1.28 16.83
C PRO A 262 -7.72 0.17 17.24
N LYS A 263 -7.46 1.10 16.33
CA LYS A 263 -7.95 2.48 16.47
C LYS A 263 -9.37 2.56 15.94
N LEU A 264 -10.21 3.32 16.60
CA LEU A 264 -11.59 3.49 16.16
C LEU A 264 -11.64 4.67 15.18
N LEU A 265 -12.07 4.41 13.95
CA LEU A 265 -12.32 5.46 12.95
C LEU A 265 -13.50 6.29 13.42
N VAL A 266 -13.32 7.58 13.69
CA VAL A 266 -14.40 8.46 14.19
C VAL A 266 -14.93 9.42 13.14
N GLU A 267 -14.12 9.75 12.12
CA GLU A 267 -14.52 10.66 11.07
C GLU A 267 -13.80 10.37 9.74
N GLU A 268 -14.54 10.47 8.63
CA GLU A 268 -14.01 10.59 7.27
C GLU A 268 -14.51 11.90 6.67
N THR A 269 -13.63 12.75 6.14
CA THR A 269 -14.03 13.96 5.39
C THR A 269 -13.49 13.91 3.98
N THR A 270 -14.35 14.07 2.98
CA THR A 270 -13.99 14.11 1.56
C THR A 270 -13.99 15.54 1.05
N PHE A 271 -12.98 15.87 0.26
CA PHE A 271 -12.80 17.14 -0.43
C PHE A 271 -12.69 16.87 -1.94
N ILE A 272 -13.32 17.71 -2.75
CA ILE A 272 -13.08 17.77 -4.19
C ILE A 272 -11.94 18.76 -4.44
N GLU A 273 -10.96 18.36 -5.23
CA GLU A 273 -9.91 19.25 -5.69
C GLU A 273 -10.32 19.94 -6.98
N ASN A 274 -10.28 21.27 -6.98
CA ASN A 274 -10.55 22.10 -8.14
C ASN A 274 -9.52 23.24 -8.24
N ALA A 275 -9.68 24.12 -9.24
CA ALA A 275 -8.76 25.24 -9.46
C ALA A 275 -8.63 26.21 -8.27
N ALA A 276 -9.64 26.29 -7.40
CA ALA A 276 -9.63 27.11 -6.19
C ALA A 276 -9.06 26.39 -4.95
N GLY A 277 -8.69 25.11 -5.08
CA GLY A 277 -8.15 24.29 -4.00
C GLY A 277 -9.09 23.16 -3.57
N LEU A 278 -8.97 22.75 -2.30
CA LEU A 278 -9.77 21.67 -1.72
C LEU A 278 -11.08 22.21 -1.15
N VAL A 279 -12.20 21.73 -1.69
CA VAL A 279 -13.55 22.13 -1.24
C VAL A 279 -14.20 20.94 -0.53
N PRO A 280 -14.69 21.08 0.71
CA PRO A 280 -15.41 20.01 1.40
C PRO A 280 -16.64 19.56 0.60
N ASP A 281 -16.85 18.25 0.54
CA ASP A 281 -17.93 17.62 -0.23
C ASP A 281 -18.80 16.71 0.65
N THR A 282 -18.18 15.82 1.43
CA THR A 282 -18.88 14.94 2.37
C THR A 282 -18.12 14.80 3.68
N ARG A 283 -18.85 14.45 4.73
CA ARG A 283 -18.29 14.06 6.03
C ARG A 283 -19.10 12.91 6.61
N THR A 284 -18.42 11.92 7.16
CA THR A 284 -19.02 10.76 7.83
C THR A 284 -18.50 10.70 9.24
N GLU A 285 -19.40 10.64 10.24
CA GLU A 285 -19.05 10.45 11.64
C GLU A 285 -19.44 9.03 12.08
N TYR A 286 -18.57 8.37 12.83
CA TYR A 286 -18.76 7.02 13.35
C TYR A 286 -18.82 7.07 14.88
N LEU A 287 -19.90 6.54 15.43
CA LEU A 287 -20.19 6.59 16.86
C LEU A 287 -20.12 5.18 17.42
N TYR A 288 -19.57 5.05 18.62
CA TYR A 288 -19.35 3.76 19.27
C TYR A 288 -20.11 3.67 20.59
N ASN A 289 -20.51 2.46 20.99
CA ASN A 289 -21.06 2.19 22.31
C ASN A 289 -19.94 1.93 23.34
N ALA A 290 -20.32 1.69 24.60
CA ALA A 290 -19.39 1.43 25.71
C ALA A 290 -18.51 0.17 25.51
N ASN A 291 -18.88 -0.73 24.59
CA ASN A 291 -18.10 -1.92 24.24
C ASN A 291 -17.24 -1.71 22.98
N ASN A 292 -17.01 -0.45 22.57
CA ASN A 292 -16.27 -0.07 21.37
C ASN A 292 -16.83 -0.66 20.06
N ARG A 293 -18.13 -0.96 20.02
CA ARG A 293 -18.81 -1.37 18.77
C ARG A 293 -19.51 -0.21 18.14
N LEU A 294 -19.50 -0.17 16.81
CA LEU A 294 -20.19 0.84 16.02
C LEU A 294 -21.67 0.87 16.40
N SER A 295 -22.18 2.00 16.87
CA SER A 295 -23.57 2.19 17.29
C SER A 295 -24.35 3.03 16.29
N ALA A 296 -23.70 3.99 15.63
CA ALA A 296 -24.31 4.83 14.62
C ALA A 296 -23.29 5.36 13.60
N ILE A 297 -23.80 5.68 12.41
CA ILE A 297 -23.09 6.47 11.39
C ILE A 297 -23.94 7.67 11.05
N LYS A 298 -23.33 8.86 10.97
CA LYS A 298 -23.96 10.09 10.50
C LYS A 298 -23.28 10.56 9.23
N PHE A 299 -24.04 10.81 8.17
CA PHE A 299 -23.52 11.20 6.87
C PHE A 299 -23.98 12.61 6.50
N TYR A 300 -23.01 13.49 6.25
CA TYR A 300 -23.20 14.88 5.90
C TYR A 300 -22.72 15.10 4.46
N GLN A 301 -23.48 15.84 3.66
CA GLN A 301 -23.16 16.05 2.26
C GLN A 301 -23.49 17.49 1.83
N LYS A 302 -22.62 18.07 1.02
CA LYS A 302 -22.82 19.38 0.45
C LYS A 302 -24.03 19.38 -0.49
N GLN A 303 -24.89 20.37 -0.34
CA GLN A 303 -26.01 20.60 -1.25
C GLN A 303 -25.67 21.73 -2.20
N ILE A 304 -26.20 21.70 -3.42
CA ILE A 304 -25.98 22.76 -4.43
C ILE A 304 -26.36 24.14 -3.89
N GLN A 305 -27.38 24.19 -3.02
CA GLN A 305 -27.93 25.42 -2.45
C GLN A 305 -27.29 25.86 -1.13
N SER A 306 -26.35 25.08 -0.57
CA SER A 306 -25.76 25.35 0.75
C SER A 306 -24.25 25.19 0.73
N SER A 307 -23.53 26.15 1.31
CA SER A 307 -22.09 26.04 1.55
C SER A 307 -21.75 25.06 2.67
N ASN A 308 -22.72 24.73 3.53
CA ASN A 308 -22.53 23.84 4.68
C ASN A 308 -22.71 22.36 4.28
N LEU A 309 -22.29 21.46 5.18
CA LEU A 309 -22.54 20.03 5.08
C LEU A 309 -23.71 19.64 6.01
N PRO A 310 -24.99 19.78 5.60
CA PRO A 310 -26.11 19.31 6.41
C PRO A 310 -26.05 17.80 6.58
N LEU A 311 -26.57 17.32 7.72
CA LEU A 311 -26.79 15.89 7.95
C LEU A 311 -27.86 15.42 6.95
N THR A 312 -27.57 14.37 6.20
CA THR A 312 -28.47 13.83 5.17
C THR A 312 -28.98 12.43 5.50
N ASN A 313 -28.18 11.63 6.21
CA ASN A 313 -28.57 10.28 6.61
C ASN A 313 -28.01 9.93 7.98
N GLN A 314 -28.78 9.16 8.75
CA GLN A 314 -28.32 8.54 9.98
C GLN A 314 -28.61 7.04 9.98
N TYR A 315 -27.62 6.26 10.39
CA TYR A 315 -27.71 4.82 10.54
C TYR A 315 -27.59 4.45 12.03
N GLN A 316 -28.38 3.49 12.49
CA GLN A 316 -28.26 2.90 13.83
C GLN A 316 -28.04 1.41 13.75
N PHE A 317 -27.08 0.91 14.52
CA PHE A 317 -26.64 -0.48 14.51
C PHE A 317 -27.17 -1.20 15.75
N LEU A 318 -27.95 -2.25 15.52
CA LEU A 318 -28.56 -3.06 16.57
C LEU A 318 -27.92 -4.45 16.58
N TYR A 319 -27.54 -4.90 17.76
CA TYR A 319 -26.82 -6.16 17.95
C TYR A 319 -27.64 -7.14 18.79
N ASN A 320 -27.59 -8.42 18.43
CA ASN A 320 -28.00 -9.53 19.27
C ASN A 320 -26.75 -10.19 19.85
N GLY A 321 -26.44 -9.88 21.11
CA GLY A 321 -25.19 -10.27 21.76
C GLY A 321 -23.96 -9.63 21.07
N THR A 322 -23.16 -10.46 20.40
CA THR A 322 -21.97 -9.99 19.65
C THR A 322 -22.19 -9.80 18.16
N ARG A 323 -23.33 -10.26 17.64
CA ARG A 323 -23.62 -10.25 16.20
C ARG A 323 -24.50 -9.08 15.83
N LEU A 324 -24.18 -8.44 14.71
CA LEU A 324 -25.02 -7.39 14.14
C LEU A 324 -26.34 -8.01 13.64
N ASP A 325 -27.46 -7.51 14.12
CA ASP A 325 -28.79 -8.00 13.76
C ASP A 325 -29.44 -7.13 12.68
N THR A 326 -29.45 -5.81 12.90
CA THR A 326 -30.15 -4.86 12.03
C THR A 326 -29.39 -3.53 11.95
N ILE A 327 -29.35 -2.92 10.75
CA ILE A 327 -28.98 -1.52 10.55
C ILE A 327 -30.23 -0.74 10.16
N LYS A 328 -30.67 0.21 10.98
CA LYS A 328 -31.81 1.08 10.70
C LYS A 328 -31.35 2.39 10.07
N ARG A 329 -32.13 2.93 9.13
CA ARG A 329 -31.89 4.21 8.44
C ARG A 329 -32.96 5.22 8.83
N PHE A 330 -32.53 6.44 9.16
CA PHE A 330 -33.42 7.51 9.61
C PHE A 330 -33.23 8.77 8.78
N ASN A 331 -34.34 9.46 8.53
CA ASN A 331 -34.31 10.84 8.07
C ASN A 331 -33.82 11.74 9.23
N PRO A 332 -32.80 12.58 9.01
CA PRO A 332 -32.20 13.37 10.07
C PRO A 332 -33.06 14.51 10.60
N ASP A 333 -34.00 15.04 9.81
CA ASP A 333 -34.80 16.21 10.17
C ASP A 333 -35.91 15.86 11.17
N ASN A 334 -36.51 14.68 11.04
CA ASN A 334 -37.66 14.26 11.83
C ASN A 334 -37.48 12.90 12.53
N ASN A 335 -36.30 12.29 12.40
CA ASN A 335 -35.94 10.99 12.96
C ASN A 335 -36.94 9.87 12.56
N THR A 336 -37.57 9.97 11.38
CA THR A 336 -38.47 8.93 10.87
C THR A 336 -37.66 7.80 10.25
N LEU A 337 -38.10 6.55 10.47
CA LEU A 337 -37.46 5.37 9.89
C LEU A 337 -37.74 5.34 8.38
N THR A 338 -36.68 5.40 7.57
CA THR A 338 -36.76 5.37 6.10
C THR A 338 -36.40 4.00 5.51
N GLY A 339 -35.81 3.12 6.31
CA GLY A 339 -35.49 1.76 5.89
C GLY A 339 -34.62 0.99 6.87
N PHE A 340 -34.26 -0.24 6.53
CA PHE A 340 -33.33 -1.06 7.30
C PHE A 340 -32.62 -2.12 6.45
N SER A 341 -31.57 -2.71 7.01
CA SER A 341 -30.95 -3.98 6.57
C SER A 341 -30.99 -4.96 7.73
N GLY A 342 -31.67 -6.11 7.56
CA GLY A 342 -31.69 -7.20 8.54
C GLY A 342 -30.78 -8.34 8.10
N PHE A 343 -30.04 -8.93 9.05
CA PHE A 343 -29.03 -9.96 8.79
C PHE A 343 -29.41 -11.28 9.45
N THR A 344 -29.29 -12.39 8.71
CA THR A 344 -29.34 -13.74 9.28
C THR A 344 -27.99 -14.43 9.14
N TYR A 345 -27.73 -15.44 9.98
CA TYR A 345 -26.45 -16.13 10.01
C TYR A 345 -26.60 -17.64 9.97
N ALA A 346 -25.72 -18.30 9.22
CA ALA A 346 -25.55 -19.75 9.21
C ALA A 346 -24.06 -20.09 9.34
N ALA A 347 -23.70 -21.06 10.19
CA ALA A 347 -22.32 -21.45 10.46
C ALA A 347 -21.38 -20.27 10.81
N GLY A 348 -21.90 -19.24 11.49
CA GLY A 348 -21.13 -18.06 11.88
C GLY A 348 -20.88 -17.04 10.76
N LYS A 349 -21.43 -17.23 9.57
CA LYS A 349 -21.36 -16.31 8.43
C LYS A 349 -22.74 -15.77 8.08
N ILE A 350 -22.81 -14.65 7.36
CA ILE A 350 -24.07 -14.04 6.92
C ILE A 350 -24.70 -14.97 5.90
N ALA A 351 -25.93 -15.42 6.14
CA ALA A 351 -26.66 -16.27 5.20
C ALA A 351 -27.55 -15.43 4.28
N THR A 352 -28.33 -14.51 4.85
CA THR A 352 -29.19 -13.61 4.08
C THR A 352 -29.14 -12.19 4.58
N VAL A 353 -29.44 -11.25 3.68
CA VAL A 353 -29.70 -9.86 4.01
C VAL A 353 -31.00 -9.41 3.36
N SER A 354 -31.89 -8.82 4.16
CA SER A 354 -33.10 -8.15 3.66
C SER A 354 -32.94 -6.65 3.81
N ASN A 355 -32.86 -5.93 2.69
CA ASN A 355 -32.73 -4.48 2.65
C ASN A 355 -34.05 -3.86 2.20
N VAL A 356 -34.64 -3.01 3.03
CA VAL A 356 -35.87 -2.28 2.73
C VAL A 356 -35.59 -0.80 2.80
N SER A 357 -35.92 -0.05 1.75
CA SER A 357 -35.78 1.41 1.70
C SER A 357 -37.02 2.00 1.06
N TYR A 358 -37.80 2.75 1.83
CA TYR A 358 -39.12 3.22 1.42
C TYR A 358 -40.01 2.08 0.88
N ASP A 359 -40.42 2.15 -0.39
CA ASP A 359 -41.25 1.18 -1.12
C ASP A 359 -40.43 0.10 -1.84
N GLN A 360 -39.10 0.15 -1.77
CA GLN A 360 -38.20 -0.78 -2.45
C GLN A 360 -37.63 -1.82 -1.47
N SER A 361 -37.47 -3.04 -1.94
CA SER A 361 -36.80 -4.12 -1.21
C SER A 361 -35.81 -4.88 -2.09
N THR A 362 -34.74 -5.33 -1.46
CA THR A 362 -33.72 -6.20 -2.04
C THR A 362 -33.41 -7.31 -1.05
N ASN A 363 -33.55 -8.56 -1.49
CA ASN A 363 -33.15 -9.71 -0.70
C ASN A 363 -31.89 -10.33 -1.29
N VAL A 364 -30.95 -10.72 -0.43
CA VAL A 364 -29.66 -11.29 -0.84
C VAL A 364 -29.45 -12.61 -0.13
N LEU A 365 -29.07 -13.64 -0.88
CA LEU A 365 -28.61 -14.93 -0.35
C LEU A 365 -27.11 -15.07 -0.61
N PHE A 366 -26.34 -15.47 0.40
CA PHE A 366 -24.89 -15.65 0.32
C PHE A 366 -24.49 -17.12 0.40
N ASP A 367 -23.72 -17.57 -0.59
CA ASP A 367 -23.10 -18.88 -0.64
C ASP A 367 -21.57 -18.76 -0.53
N TYR A 368 -20.97 -19.58 0.32
CA TYR A 368 -19.53 -19.55 0.57
C TYR A 368 -18.86 -20.84 0.10
N SER A 369 -17.78 -20.72 -0.65
CA SER A 369 -16.94 -21.83 -1.08
C SER A 369 -15.46 -21.50 -0.88
N GLN A 370 -14.64 -22.53 -0.73
CA GLN A 370 -13.19 -22.41 -0.53
C GLN A 370 -12.48 -23.20 -1.63
N PHE A 371 -11.56 -22.56 -2.34
CA PHE A 371 -10.76 -23.18 -3.41
C PHE A 371 -9.28 -22.90 -3.16
N ASN A 372 -8.52 -23.94 -2.79
CA ASN A 372 -7.09 -23.84 -2.50
C ASN A 372 -6.77 -22.62 -1.61
N THR A 373 -6.16 -21.60 -2.21
CA THR A 373 -5.65 -20.38 -1.58
C THR A 373 -6.64 -19.21 -1.53
N HIS A 374 -7.88 -19.36 -2.01
CA HIS A 374 -8.87 -18.29 -2.02
C HIS A 374 -10.28 -18.74 -1.62
N GLN A 375 -11.05 -17.82 -1.07
CA GLN A 375 -12.48 -17.97 -0.77
C GLN A 375 -13.30 -17.35 -1.90
N VAL A 376 -14.41 -17.97 -2.26
CA VAL A 376 -15.39 -17.41 -3.19
C VAL A 376 -16.71 -17.23 -2.46
N ILE A 377 -17.30 -16.04 -2.59
CA ILE A 377 -18.62 -15.70 -2.07
C ILE A 377 -19.51 -15.38 -3.26
N SER A 378 -20.61 -16.11 -3.41
CA SER A 378 -21.65 -15.82 -4.41
C SER A 378 -22.85 -15.21 -3.70
N ALA A 379 -23.25 -14.02 -4.11
CA ALA A 379 -24.40 -13.29 -3.59
C ALA A 379 -25.47 -13.19 -4.68
N ASN A 380 -26.66 -13.74 -4.39
CA ASN A 380 -27.80 -13.75 -5.29
C ASN A 380 -28.81 -12.70 -4.83
N TYR A 381 -28.95 -11.63 -5.59
CA TYR A 381 -29.85 -10.51 -5.31
C TYR A 381 -31.18 -10.70 -6.03
N LEU A 382 -32.28 -10.48 -5.32
CA LEU A 382 -33.63 -10.35 -5.86
C LEU A 382 -34.16 -8.97 -5.51
N PHE A 383 -34.45 -8.18 -6.55
CA PHE A 383 -34.98 -6.82 -6.42
C PHE A 383 -36.51 -6.84 -6.41
N TYR A 384 -37.12 -5.79 -5.85
CA TYR A 384 -38.57 -5.62 -5.76
C TYR A 384 -39.31 -5.76 -7.09
N ASN A 385 -38.70 -5.31 -8.19
CA ASN A 385 -39.27 -5.40 -9.53
C ASN A 385 -39.15 -6.81 -10.17
N GLY A 386 -38.72 -7.82 -9.41
CA GLY A 386 -38.56 -9.21 -9.88
C GLY A 386 -37.26 -9.47 -10.64
N ASN A 387 -36.48 -8.44 -10.97
CA ASN A 387 -35.15 -8.63 -11.56
C ASN A 387 -34.20 -9.21 -10.52
N SER A 388 -33.19 -9.93 -11.01
CA SER A 388 -32.12 -10.48 -10.18
C SER A 388 -30.73 -10.09 -10.66
N MET A 389 -29.75 -10.23 -9.77
CA MET A 389 -28.33 -10.11 -10.07
C MET A 389 -27.55 -11.18 -9.30
N THR A 390 -26.59 -11.83 -9.95
CA THR A 390 -25.59 -12.66 -9.28
C THR A 390 -24.28 -11.88 -9.19
N TYR A 391 -23.73 -11.81 -7.99
CA TYR A 391 -22.46 -11.16 -7.71
C TYR A 391 -21.49 -12.17 -7.09
N THR A 392 -20.41 -12.48 -7.79
CA THR A 392 -19.39 -13.41 -7.33
C THR A 392 -18.14 -12.63 -6.93
N MET A 393 -17.65 -12.88 -5.72
CA MET A 393 -16.51 -12.22 -5.11
C MET A 393 -15.43 -13.25 -4.79
N GLN A 394 -14.18 -12.97 -5.17
CA GLN A 394 -13.03 -13.79 -4.83
C GLN A 394 -12.15 -13.09 -3.81
N PHE A 395 -11.93 -13.72 -2.66
CA PHE A 395 -11.09 -13.22 -1.58
C PHE A 395 -9.77 -14.01 -1.48
N ARG A 396 -8.65 -13.29 -1.39
CA ARG A 396 -7.33 -13.86 -1.09
C ARG A 396 -6.72 -13.11 0.08
N ASN A 397 -6.20 -13.84 1.07
CA ASN A 397 -5.62 -13.27 2.30
C ASN A 397 -6.53 -12.26 3.02
N GLY A 398 -7.86 -12.40 2.86
CA GLY A 398 -8.84 -11.48 3.44
C GLY A 398 -9.11 -10.20 2.63
N ASN A 399 -8.67 -10.12 1.37
CA ASN A 399 -8.98 -9.00 0.46
C ASN A 399 -9.75 -9.47 -0.77
N LEU A 400 -10.76 -8.70 -1.20
CA LEU A 400 -11.51 -8.93 -2.45
C LEU A 400 -10.60 -8.66 -3.65
N VAL A 401 -10.04 -9.69 -4.28
CA VAL A 401 -9.07 -9.54 -5.39
C VAL A 401 -9.73 -9.47 -6.76
N SER A 402 -10.94 -9.99 -6.90
CA SER A 402 -11.74 -9.85 -8.11
C SER A 402 -13.21 -10.05 -7.80
N ASP A 403 -14.06 -9.48 -8.65
CA ASP A 403 -15.49 -9.72 -8.61
C ASP A 403 -16.12 -9.73 -10.01
N LYS A 404 -17.37 -10.21 -10.05
CA LYS A 404 -18.20 -10.20 -11.24
C LYS A 404 -19.67 -10.08 -10.85
N ALA A 405 -20.37 -9.10 -11.42
CA ALA A 405 -21.82 -8.93 -11.30
C ALA A 405 -22.49 -9.16 -12.65
N ILE A 406 -23.57 -9.92 -12.68
CA ILE A 406 -24.40 -10.16 -13.88
C ILE A 406 -25.86 -10.01 -13.49
N SER A 407 -26.57 -9.12 -14.17
CA SER A 407 -28.01 -8.93 -14.02
C SER A 407 -28.81 -9.84 -14.96
N SER A 408 -30.03 -10.18 -14.54
CA SER A 408 -31.04 -10.87 -15.36
C SER A 408 -31.41 -10.16 -16.67
N THR A 409 -31.14 -8.85 -16.78
CA THR A 409 -31.37 -8.06 -17.99
C THR A 409 -30.15 -7.99 -18.92
N GLY A 410 -29.08 -8.73 -18.61
CA GLY A 410 -27.90 -8.87 -19.46
C GLY A 410 -26.80 -7.82 -19.27
N SER A 411 -26.98 -6.85 -18.38
CA SER A 411 -25.88 -5.95 -17.97
C SER A 411 -24.96 -6.64 -16.99
N GLY A 412 -23.66 -6.31 -17.02
CA GLY A 412 -22.69 -6.89 -16.12
C GLY A 412 -21.43 -6.05 -15.94
N GLU A 413 -20.73 -6.32 -14.83
CA GLU A 413 -19.48 -5.70 -14.43
C GLU A 413 -18.51 -6.79 -13.99
N SER A 414 -17.22 -6.60 -14.25
CA SER A 414 -16.17 -7.44 -13.68
C SER A 414 -14.97 -6.62 -13.29
N SER A 415 -14.33 -6.98 -12.19
CA SER A 415 -13.29 -6.16 -11.58
C SER A 415 -12.10 -6.98 -11.11
N VAL A 416 -10.92 -6.37 -11.13
CA VAL A 416 -9.70 -6.87 -10.47
C VAL A 416 -9.12 -5.77 -9.60
N TYR A 417 -8.62 -6.15 -8.43
CA TYR A 417 -8.17 -5.23 -7.39
C TYR A 417 -6.77 -5.57 -6.89
N ASN A 418 -5.99 -4.53 -6.62
CA ASN A 418 -4.73 -4.65 -5.88
C ASN A 418 -4.82 -3.87 -4.57
N TYR A 419 -4.12 -4.38 -3.57
CA TYR A 419 -4.09 -3.83 -2.22
C TYR A 419 -2.66 -3.57 -1.79
N ASP A 420 -2.52 -2.71 -0.79
CA ASP A 420 -1.27 -2.61 -0.04
C ASP A 420 -1.24 -3.57 1.16
N SER A 421 -0.21 -3.41 1.98
CA SER A 421 -0.03 -4.14 3.22
C SER A 421 -0.39 -3.31 4.46
N TYR A 422 -1.24 -2.28 4.37
CA TYR A 422 -1.62 -1.39 5.48
C TYR A 422 -3.02 -1.68 6.02
N ILE A 423 -3.37 -1.12 7.18
CA ILE A 423 -4.65 -1.40 7.84
C ILE A 423 -5.77 -0.66 7.11
N ASN A 424 -6.80 -1.39 6.67
CA ASN A 424 -8.05 -0.77 6.22
C ASN A 424 -8.94 -0.44 7.42
N PRO A 425 -9.18 0.85 7.73
CA PRO A 425 -10.02 1.24 8.84
C PRO A 425 -11.48 0.80 8.67
N LYS A 426 -11.97 0.67 7.43
CA LYS A 426 -13.36 0.24 7.17
C LYS A 426 -13.60 -1.21 7.54
N HIS A 427 -12.59 -2.05 7.39
CA HIS A 427 -12.67 -3.45 7.85
C HIS A 427 -12.81 -3.53 9.37
N GLN A 428 -12.13 -2.64 10.09
CA GLN A 428 -12.16 -2.55 11.55
C GLN A 428 -13.51 -2.06 12.10
N LEU A 429 -14.39 -1.49 11.26
CA LEU A 429 -15.74 -1.13 11.68
C LEU A 429 -16.61 -2.35 12.00
N GLY A 430 -16.25 -3.54 11.51
CA GLY A 430 -16.86 -4.80 11.90
C GLY A 430 -18.33 -4.95 11.51
N TYR A 431 -18.78 -4.26 10.45
CA TYR A 431 -20.14 -4.42 9.92
C TYR A 431 -20.14 -4.73 8.42
N PRO A 432 -21.00 -5.66 7.97
CA PRO A 432 -21.29 -5.88 6.55
C PRO A 432 -22.29 -4.86 6.00
N ASP A 433 -22.19 -4.55 4.72
CA ASP A 433 -23.30 -4.00 3.94
C ASP A 433 -23.83 -5.07 2.96
N ILE A 434 -24.81 -4.70 2.14
CA ILE A 434 -25.41 -5.64 1.18
C ILE A 434 -24.43 -6.08 0.08
N PHE A 435 -23.29 -5.41 -0.09
CA PHE A 435 -22.29 -5.71 -1.11
C PHE A 435 -20.98 -6.26 -0.52
N LEU A 436 -20.90 -6.40 0.80
CA LEU A 436 -19.69 -6.73 1.56
C LEU A 436 -18.52 -5.77 1.25
N SER A 437 -18.82 -4.48 1.04
CA SER A 437 -17.84 -3.47 0.58
C SER A 437 -16.69 -3.25 1.57
N ASN A 438 -16.91 -3.56 2.85
CA ASN A 438 -15.97 -3.34 3.94
C ASN A 438 -15.19 -4.62 4.32
N SER A 439 -15.27 -5.69 3.51
CA SER A 439 -14.69 -6.99 3.88
C SER A 439 -13.18 -7.12 3.63
N SER A 440 -12.56 -6.23 2.86
CA SER A 440 -11.10 -6.29 2.60
C SER A 440 -10.26 -5.74 3.76
N LYS A 441 -9.31 -6.53 4.27
CA LYS A 441 -8.42 -6.18 5.39
C LYS A 441 -7.46 -5.01 5.11
N ASN A 442 -7.07 -4.83 3.86
CA ASN A 442 -6.07 -3.85 3.42
C ASN A 442 -6.67 -2.76 2.52
N ASN A 443 -5.92 -1.69 2.27
CA ASN A 443 -6.39 -0.56 1.47
C ASN A 443 -6.18 -0.83 -0.02
N ARG A 444 -7.19 -0.49 -0.82
CA ARG A 444 -7.21 -0.76 -2.26
C ARG A 444 -6.42 0.31 -3.02
N LEU A 445 -5.35 -0.09 -3.71
CA LEU A 445 -4.49 0.80 -4.49
C LEU A 445 -4.96 0.98 -5.94
N LEU A 446 -5.45 -0.10 -6.53
CA LEU A 446 -5.85 -0.15 -7.94
C LEU A 446 -7.18 -0.87 -8.08
N GLU A 447 -7.97 -0.42 -9.03
CA GLU A 447 -9.22 -1.03 -9.49
C GLU A 447 -9.24 -0.98 -11.02
N GLN A 448 -9.44 -2.15 -11.63
CA GLN A 448 -9.66 -2.28 -13.07
C GLN A 448 -11.04 -2.86 -13.29
N LYS A 449 -11.91 -2.12 -13.97
CA LYS A 449 -13.31 -2.48 -14.18
C LYS A 449 -13.68 -2.53 -15.65
N ILE A 450 -14.42 -3.56 -16.01
CA ILE A 450 -14.99 -3.77 -17.33
C ILE A 450 -16.50 -3.81 -17.17
N TYR A 451 -17.18 -3.08 -18.04
CA TYR A 451 -18.64 -2.98 -18.07
C TYR A 451 -19.18 -3.59 -19.36
N SER A 452 -20.36 -4.18 -19.29
CA SER A 452 -21.14 -4.68 -20.41
C SER A 452 -22.58 -4.20 -20.27
N GLY A 453 -23.14 -3.61 -21.34
CA GLY A 453 -24.38 -2.86 -21.28
C GLY A 453 -24.14 -1.41 -20.87
N GLY A 454 -24.67 -1.00 -19.71
CA GLY A 454 -24.45 0.34 -19.16
C GLY A 454 -23.05 0.51 -18.57
N PHE A 455 -22.46 1.70 -18.74
CA PHE A 455 -21.17 2.05 -18.14
C PHE A 455 -21.23 3.46 -17.53
N PRO A 456 -20.46 3.73 -16.46
CA PRO A 456 -20.40 5.04 -15.84
C PRO A 456 -19.69 6.05 -16.74
N SER A 457 -20.01 7.33 -16.59
CA SER A 457 -19.30 8.41 -17.29
C SER A 457 -17.86 8.59 -16.79
N VAL A 458 -17.64 8.32 -15.50
CA VAL A 458 -16.36 8.53 -14.80
C VAL A 458 -16.04 7.32 -13.91
N ILE A 459 -14.78 6.89 -13.91
CA ILE A 459 -14.29 5.77 -13.09
C ILE A 459 -13.05 6.16 -12.29
N PRO A 460 -12.86 5.61 -11.07
CA PRO A 460 -11.58 5.71 -10.38
C PRO A 460 -10.52 4.92 -11.16
N TYR A 461 -9.28 5.41 -11.15
CA TYR A 461 -8.18 4.69 -11.82
C TYR A 461 -6.87 4.68 -11.02
N LYS A 462 -6.77 5.48 -9.97
CA LYS A 462 -5.59 5.56 -9.12
C LYS A 462 -6.01 5.95 -7.70
N THR A 463 -5.55 5.19 -6.73
CA THR A 463 -5.69 5.52 -5.30
C THR A 463 -4.31 5.63 -4.66
N GLU A 464 -4.08 6.69 -3.91
CA GLU A 464 -2.84 6.97 -3.17
C GLU A 464 -3.18 7.21 -1.70
N PHE A 465 -2.33 6.72 -0.79
CA PHE A 465 -2.55 6.86 0.65
C PHE A 465 -1.34 7.50 1.33
N ILE A 466 -1.61 8.31 2.34
CA ILE A 466 -0.62 8.78 3.31
C ILE A 466 -0.95 8.13 4.65
N TYR A 467 -0.01 7.39 5.22
CA TYR A 467 -0.20 6.62 6.44
C TYR A 467 0.33 7.34 7.67
N ASN A 468 -0.32 7.15 8.81
CA ASN A 468 0.26 7.49 10.11
C ASN A 468 1.20 6.37 10.61
N THR A 469 1.90 6.62 11.70
CA THR A 469 2.86 5.67 12.30
C THR A 469 2.22 4.38 12.80
N ASP A 470 0.89 4.38 13.03
CA ASP A 470 0.11 3.22 13.44
C ASP A 470 -0.38 2.37 12.25
N GLY A 471 -0.05 2.75 11.01
CA GLY A 471 -0.40 1.99 9.81
C GLY A 471 -1.81 2.22 9.28
N TYR A 472 -2.53 3.22 9.80
CA TYR A 472 -3.84 3.64 9.31
C TYR A 472 -3.69 4.81 8.33
N PRO A 473 -4.54 4.89 7.28
CA PRO A 473 -4.49 6.03 6.37
C PRO A 473 -4.87 7.31 7.11
N ALA A 474 -4.01 8.32 7.07
CA ALA A 474 -4.36 9.68 7.48
C ALA A 474 -5.06 10.43 6.34
N GLU A 475 -4.60 10.18 5.10
CA GLU A 475 -5.18 10.75 3.88
C GLU A 475 -5.29 9.69 2.78
N GLU A 476 -6.31 9.81 1.93
CA GLU A 476 -6.51 9.05 0.69
C GLU A 476 -6.72 10.04 -0.46
N TYR A 477 -6.11 9.81 -1.61
CA TYR A 477 -6.39 10.54 -2.84
C TYR A 477 -6.92 9.57 -3.89
N VAL A 478 -8.07 9.88 -4.49
CA VAL A 478 -8.64 9.07 -5.57
C VAL A 478 -8.75 9.92 -6.81
N SER A 479 -8.06 9.49 -7.87
CA SER A 479 -8.11 10.14 -9.18
C SER A 479 -9.13 9.45 -10.09
N TYR A 480 -9.89 10.27 -10.79
CA TYR A 480 -10.99 9.85 -11.65
C TYR A 480 -10.70 10.22 -13.11
N LYS A 481 -11.11 9.34 -14.02
CA LYS A 481 -11.01 9.55 -15.46
C LYS A 481 -12.33 9.26 -16.16
N GLY A 482 -12.57 9.89 -17.30
CA GLY A 482 -13.74 9.58 -18.12
C GLY A 482 -13.64 8.16 -18.67
N TYR A 483 -14.70 7.37 -18.60
CA TYR A 483 -14.67 5.97 -19.04
C TYR A 483 -14.38 5.87 -20.54
N THR A 484 -15.04 6.66 -21.37
CA THR A 484 -14.79 6.65 -22.82
C THR A 484 -13.56 7.45 -23.21
N SER A 485 -13.35 8.63 -22.61
CA SER A 485 -12.24 9.53 -22.99
C SER A 485 -10.87 9.05 -22.47
N GLN A 486 -10.86 8.27 -21.40
CA GLN A 486 -9.67 7.88 -20.63
C GLN A 486 -8.87 9.07 -20.08
N GLN A 487 -9.40 10.28 -20.18
CA GLN A 487 -8.78 11.51 -19.70
C GLN A 487 -9.08 11.72 -18.23
N HIS A 488 -8.09 12.23 -17.50
CA HIS A 488 -8.28 12.69 -16.12
C HIS A 488 -9.41 13.72 -16.06
N VAL A 489 -10.29 13.63 -15.06
CA VAL A 489 -11.41 14.55 -14.87
C VAL A 489 -11.26 15.33 -13.58
N TYR A 490 -11.09 14.63 -12.46
CA TYR A 490 -10.89 15.26 -11.15
C TYR A 490 -10.20 14.31 -10.17
N ARG A 491 -9.80 14.85 -9.03
CA ARG A 491 -9.29 14.12 -7.88
C ARG A 491 -10.07 14.50 -6.63
N ILE A 492 -10.27 13.53 -5.74
CA ILE A 492 -10.77 13.79 -4.39
C ILE A 492 -9.68 13.47 -3.37
N LYS A 493 -9.73 14.16 -2.24
CA LYS A 493 -8.95 13.85 -1.04
C LYS A 493 -9.91 13.41 0.06
N LYS A 494 -9.62 12.31 0.76
CA LYS A 494 -10.26 11.94 2.01
C LYS A 494 -9.27 12.10 3.16
N VAL A 495 -9.75 12.58 4.30
CA VAL A 495 -9.01 12.71 5.55
C VAL A 495 -9.70 11.87 6.61
N TYR A 496 -8.91 11.07 7.33
CA TYR A 496 -9.41 10.16 8.36
C TYR A 496 -8.99 10.64 9.74
N ARG A 497 -9.88 10.49 10.71
CA ARG A 497 -9.58 10.72 12.12
C ARG A 497 -9.90 9.51 12.97
N TYR A 498 -9.06 9.31 13.97
CA TYR A 498 -9.09 8.14 14.83
C TYR A 498 -9.08 8.54 16.31
N GLN A 499 -9.63 7.67 17.15
CA GLN A 499 -9.48 7.70 18.61
C GLN A 499 -8.79 6.43 19.13
#